data_AF-A0A329KKW3-F1
#
_entry.id   AF-A0A329KKW3-F1
#
_cell.length_a   1.000
_cell.length_b   1.000
_cell.length_c   1.000
_cell.angle_alpha   90.00
_cell.angle_beta   90.00
_cell.angle_gamma   90.00
#
_symmetry.space_group_name_H-M   'P 1'
#
loop_
_entity.id
_entity.type
_entity.pdbx_description
1 polymer ?
#
loop_
_entity_poly.entity_id
_entity_poly.type
_entity_poly.pdbx_seq_one_letter_code
_entity_poly.pdbx_strand_id
1 'polypeptide(L)' 'MSDRLDTFARFDEDIPEPVAVDTCAWCREAIYVGDEVWRVDDSGSLVHSDTCANAFARERVYDICGVVQADGTVE' A
#
# COMPACT_ATOMS: atom_id res chain seq x y z
N MET A 1 -20.79 -36.20 -38.10
CA MET A 1 -21.57 -35.24 -37.31
C MET A 1 -20.59 -34.43 -36.49
N SER A 2 -20.69 -33.12 -36.63
CA SER A 2 -19.85 -32.05 -36.09
C SER A 2 -19.44 -32.29 -34.63
N ASP A 3 -18.15 -32.23 -34.32
CA ASP A 3 -17.35 -31.03 -34.03
C ASP A 3 -17.71 -30.39 -32.67
N ARG A 4 -16.66 -30.24 -31.84
CA ARG A 4 -16.55 -29.34 -30.68
C ARG A 4 -17.25 -29.76 -29.38
N LEU A 5 -16.74 -30.81 -28.75
CA LEU A 5 -16.77 -30.89 -27.28
C LEU A 5 -15.46 -30.31 -26.76
N ASP A 6 -15.61 -29.15 -26.14
CA ASP A 6 -14.84 -28.62 -25.01
C ASP A 6 -13.36 -28.98 -24.94
N THR A 7 -12.53 -28.10 -25.48
CA THR A 7 -11.20 -27.89 -24.91
C THR A 7 -10.99 -26.39 -24.78
N PHE A 8 -11.70 -25.79 -23.82
CA PHE A 8 -11.14 -24.65 -23.10
C PHE A 8 -9.95 -25.21 -22.34
N ALA A 9 -8.78 -25.20 -22.98
CA ALA A 9 -7.51 -25.42 -22.31
C ALA A 9 -7.48 -24.47 -21.12
N ARG A 10 -7.63 -25.04 -19.93
CA ARG A 10 -7.44 -24.34 -18.67
C ARG A 10 -6.03 -23.76 -18.77
N PHE A 11 -5.92 -22.44 -18.79
CA PHE A 11 -4.68 -21.78 -18.47
C PHE A 11 -4.40 -22.12 -17.00
N ASP A 12 -3.76 -23.26 -16.74
CA ASP A 12 -2.92 -23.46 -15.56
C ASP A 12 -1.70 -22.55 -15.75
N GLU A 13 -1.94 -21.25 -15.71
CA GLU A 13 -0.87 -20.27 -15.57
C GLU A 13 -0.45 -20.40 -14.10
N ASP A 14 0.75 -20.93 -13.87
CA ASP A 14 1.39 -20.90 -12.55
C ASP A 14 1.52 -19.43 -12.14
N ILE A 15 0.47 -18.88 -11.51
CA ILE A 15 0.52 -17.55 -10.93
C ILE A 15 1.51 -17.68 -9.76
N PRO A 16 2.69 -17.04 -9.84
CA PRO A 16 3.67 -17.17 -8.78
C PRO A 16 3.07 -16.67 -7.46
N GLU A 17 3.31 -17.42 -6.39
CA GLU A 17 2.88 -16.98 -5.06
C GLU A 17 3.51 -15.60 -4.75
N PRO A 18 2.75 -14.66 -4.16
CA PRO A 18 3.27 -13.34 -3.86
C PRO A 18 4.40 -13.43 -2.85
N VAL A 19 5.55 -12.84 -3.17
CA VAL A 19 6.75 -12.87 -2.33
C VAL A 19 6.76 -11.63 -1.43
N ALA A 20 6.64 -11.83 -0.13
CA ALA A 20 6.79 -10.76 0.85
C ALA A 20 8.26 -10.34 0.96
N VAL A 21 8.53 -9.04 0.93
CA VAL A 21 9.89 -8.47 1.00
C VAL A 21 10.13 -7.61 2.24
N ASP A 22 9.07 -7.06 2.84
CA ASP A 22 9.17 -6.23 4.03
C ASP A 22 7.82 -6.19 4.79
N THR A 23 7.74 -5.38 5.85
CA THR A 23 6.55 -5.11 6.64
C THR A 23 6.28 -3.61 6.69
N CYS A 24 5.04 -3.20 6.40
CA CYS A 24 4.62 -1.80 6.47
C CYS A 24 4.79 -1.26 7.89
N ALA A 25 5.52 -0.14 8.01
CA ALA A 25 5.85 0.46 9.31
C ALA A 25 4.62 0.98 10.08
N TRP A 26 3.50 1.25 9.38
CA TRP A 26 2.26 1.76 9.97
C TRP A 26 1.27 0.63 10.32
N CYS A 27 0.71 -0.07 9.31
CA CYS A 27 -0.33 -1.09 9.53
C CYS A 27 0.21 -2.46 9.99
N ARG A 28 1.54 -2.67 9.91
CA ARG A 28 2.22 -3.93 10.26
C ARG A 28 1.89 -5.14 9.36
N GLU A 29 1.26 -4.90 8.21
CA GLU A 29 1.02 -5.92 7.20
C GLU A 29 2.23 -6.09 6.28
N ALA A 30 2.31 -7.25 5.62
CA ALA A 30 3.39 -7.55 4.67
C ALA A 30 3.34 -6.64 3.44
N ILE A 31 4.52 -6.33 2.91
CA ILE A 31 4.74 -5.68 1.62
C ILE A 31 5.26 -6.74 0.66
N TYR A 32 4.63 -6.88 -0.50
CA TYR A 32 4.97 -7.87 -1.51
C TYR A 32 5.72 -7.25 -2.70
N VAL A 33 6.44 -8.10 -3.46
CA VAL A 33 7.04 -7.67 -4.73
C VAL A 33 5.95 -7.14 -5.66
N GLY A 34 6.12 -5.90 -6.11
CA GLY A 34 5.19 -5.22 -6.99
C GLY A 34 4.25 -4.24 -6.28
N ASP A 35 4.22 -4.24 -4.94
CA ASP A 35 3.45 -3.26 -4.18
C ASP A 35 4.06 -1.85 -4.34
N GLU A 36 3.19 -0.85 -4.45
CA GLU A 36 3.57 0.54 -4.41
C GLU A 36 3.80 0.99 -2.96
N VAL A 37 4.98 1.54 -2.69
CA VAL A 37 5.41 1.92 -1.33
C VAL A 37 6.12 3.26 -1.31
N TRP A 38 6.11 3.90 -0.14
CA TRP A 38 6.89 5.10 0.15
C TRP A 38 7.89 4.84 1.25
N ARG A 39 9.06 5.46 1.13
CA ARG A 39 10.06 5.50 2.19
C ARG A 39 9.73 6.63 3.15
N VAL A 40 9.69 6.33 4.44
CA VAL A 40 9.26 7.31 5.47
C VAL A 40 10.39 7.83 6.34
N ASP A 41 11.58 7.23 6.28
CA ASP A 41 12.78 7.68 6.98
C ASP A 41 14.07 7.26 6.25
N ASP A 42 15.20 7.83 6.68
CA ASP A 42 16.51 7.48 6.14
C ASP A 42 16.99 6.07 6.57
N SER A 43 16.33 5.46 7.56
CA SER A 43 16.69 4.13 8.06
C SER A 43 16.24 3.00 7.13
N GLY A 44 15.30 3.27 6.20
CA GLY A 44 14.81 2.28 5.26
C GLY A 44 13.35 1.88 5.42
N SER A 45 12.64 2.42 6.41
CA SER A 45 11.26 2.02 6.68
C SER A 45 10.34 2.33 5.49
N LEU A 46 9.50 1.37 5.13
CA LEU A 46 8.53 1.45 4.03
C LEU A 46 7.09 1.44 4.57
N VAL A 47 6.20 2.13 3.87
CA VAL A 47 4.74 2.07 4.07
C VAL A 47 4.04 1.92 2.73
N HIS A 48 2.88 1.26 2.71
CA HIS A 48 2.05 1.19 1.50
C HIS A 48 1.66 2.59 1.01
N SER A 49 1.59 2.75 -0.32
CA SER A 49 1.32 4.04 -0.99
C SER A 49 -0.08 4.60 -0.82
N ASP A 50 -0.97 3.79 -0.26
CA ASP A 50 -2.36 4.09 -0.08
C ASP A 50 -2.61 4.94 1.19
N THR A 51 -3.63 4.54 1.96
CA THR A 51 -3.96 5.08 3.27
C THR A 51 -2.78 5.09 4.24
N CYS A 52 -1.86 4.13 4.16
CA CYS A 52 -0.78 3.96 5.14
C CYS A 52 0.20 5.15 5.12
N ALA A 53 0.62 5.61 3.94
CA ALA A 53 1.52 6.75 3.82
C ALA A 53 0.91 8.04 4.40
N ASN A 54 -0.37 8.29 4.10
CA ASN A 54 -1.07 9.47 4.60
C ASN A 54 -1.26 9.39 6.13
N ALA A 55 -1.73 8.26 6.65
CA ALA A 55 -1.92 8.07 8.08
C ALA A 55 -0.59 8.21 8.85
N PHE A 56 0.49 7.60 8.35
CA PHE A 56 1.82 7.73 8.94
C PHE A 56 2.31 9.18 8.95
N ALA A 57 2.12 9.92 7.85
CA ALA A 57 2.47 11.34 7.79
C ALA A 57 1.64 12.15 8.79
N ARG A 58 0.36 11.84 8.96
CA ARG A 58 -0.50 12.55 9.92
C ARG A 58 -0.10 12.34 11.36
N GLU A 59 0.35 11.15 11.72
CA GLU A 59 0.82 10.85 13.08
C GLU A 59 2.17 11.50 13.43
N ARG A 60 3.00 11.79 12.43
CA ARG A 60 4.40 12.22 12.66
C ARG A 60 4.73 13.65 12.26
N VAL A 61 4.05 14.18 11.25
CA VAL A 61 4.38 15.50 10.65
C VAL A 61 3.41 16.57 11.11
N TYR A 62 2.12 16.25 11.28
CA TYR A 62 1.14 17.24 11.69
C TYR A 62 1.07 17.33 13.22
N ASP A 63 1.52 18.46 13.76
CA ASP A 63 1.50 18.76 15.19
C ASP A 63 0.11 19.28 15.65
N ILE A 64 -0.60 19.99 14.78
CA ILE A 64 -1.94 20.51 15.05
C ILE A 64 -2.82 20.44 13.79
N CYS A 65 -4.10 20.15 13.96
CA CYS A 65 -5.10 20.13 12.91
C CYS A 65 -6.34 20.88 13.39
N GLY A 66 -6.81 21.84 12.62
CA GLY A 66 -7.94 22.71 12.98
C GLY A 66 -8.24 23.74 11.91
N VAL A 67 -9.14 24.68 12.20
CA VAL A 67 -9.46 25.80 11.31
C VAL A 67 -8.47 26.93 11.57
N VAL A 68 -7.85 27.45 10.51
CA VAL A 68 -6.98 28.63 10.65
C VAL A 68 -7.85 29.85 10.92
N GLN A 69 -7.63 30.48 12.07
CA GLN A 69 -8.31 31.70 12.47
C GLN A 69 -7.65 32.92 11.81
N ALA A 70 -8.36 34.06 11.83
CA ALA A 70 -7.87 35.30 11.24
C ALA A 70 -6.59 35.84 11.90
N ASP A 71 -6.29 35.43 13.13
CA ASP A 71 -5.08 35.77 13.88
C ASP A 71 -3.92 34.77 13.68
N GLY A 72 -4.14 33.73 12.85
CA GLY A 72 -3.15 32.70 12.54
C GLY A 72 -3.11 31.53 13.51
N THR A 73 -3.99 31.49 14.52
CA THR A 73 -4.14 30.33 15.41
C THR A 73 -4.89 29.18 14.71
N VAL A 74 -4.74 27.95 15.22
CA VAL A 74 -5.41 26.75 14.72
C VAL A 74 -6.23 26.15 15.86
N GLU A 75 -7.56 26.04 15.68
CA GLU A 75 -8.55 25.52 16.65
C GLU A 75 -9.34 24.32 16.14
#